data_AF-U6DGZ5-F1
#
_entry.id   AF-U6DGZ5-F1
#
_cell.length_a   1.000
_cell.length_b   1.000
_cell.length_c   1.000
_cell.angle_alpha   90.00
_cell.angle_beta   90.00
_cell.angle_gamma   90.00
#
_symmetry.space_group_name_H-M   'P 1'
#
loop_
_entity.id
_entity.type
_entity.pdbx_description
1 polymer ?
#
loop_
_entity_poly.entity_id
_entity_poly.type
_entity_poly.pdbx_seq_one_letter_code
_entity_poly.pdbx_strand_id
1 'polypeptide(L)'
;MASILQASLAAFLLLPMATTMHSDCIFKKEQAMCLEKIQRANDLMGLNDSSPGCPGMWDNLTCWKPAHVGEMVLVSCPEFFRIFNPDQMWKLETFGEFDFPDSNSLDLSDIRVVSRNCTEDGWSEPFPHYVDACGFDDYDEYESGDQDYYYLSVKALYTVGYSTSLVTLTTAMVILCRFRKLHCTRNFIHMNLFVSFMLRAISVFIKDWILYAEQDSNHCFISTVECKAIMVFFHYCVVSNYFWLFIEGLYLFTLLVETFFPERRYFYWYTIIGWGTPTVCVSVWAMLRLYFDDTGCWDMNDNTALWWVIKGPVVGSIMVNFVLFIGIIVILVQKLQSPDMGGNESSIYFSCVQKCYCKPQRAQQHSCKMSELSTITLRL
;
A
#
# COMPACT_ATOMS: atom_id res chain seq x y z
N MET A 1 28.83 -6.21 1.38
CA MET A 1 27.57 -6.19 0.60
C MET A 1 27.05 -7.58 0.27
N ALA A 2 27.90 -8.54 -0.15
CA ALA A 2 27.47 -9.93 -0.39
C ALA A 2 26.80 -10.58 0.84
N SER A 3 27.32 -10.37 2.05
CA SER A 3 26.82 -11.04 3.26
C SER A 3 25.47 -10.52 3.79
N ILE A 4 25.13 -9.25 3.55
CA ILE A 4 23.83 -8.67 3.96
C ILE A 4 22.75 -9.01 2.92
N LEU A 5 23.12 -8.99 1.64
CA LEU A 5 22.26 -9.46 0.55
C LEU A 5 22.00 -10.97 0.66
N GLN A 6 23.01 -11.77 1.02
CA GLN A 6 22.86 -13.21 1.27
C GLN A 6 22.05 -13.51 2.54
N ALA A 7 22.16 -12.72 3.61
CA ALA A 7 21.34 -12.90 4.80
C ALA A 7 19.86 -12.56 4.52
N SER A 8 19.59 -11.52 3.72
CA SER A 8 18.23 -11.16 3.29
C SER A 8 17.64 -12.19 2.30
N LEU A 9 18.44 -12.73 1.39
CA LEU A 9 18.04 -13.83 0.49
C LEU A 9 17.83 -15.16 1.24
N ALA A 10 18.67 -15.47 2.22
CA ALA A 10 18.53 -16.68 3.04
C ALA A 10 17.29 -16.60 3.96
N ALA A 11 16.95 -15.41 4.46
CA ALA A 11 15.73 -15.20 5.22
C ALA A 11 14.46 -15.30 4.35
N PHE A 12 14.56 -14.95 3.07
CA PHE A 12 13.50 -15.15 2.07
C PHE A 12 13.28 -16.64 1.72
N LEU A 13 14.31 -17.47 1.82
CA LEU A 13 14.27 -18.91 1.50
C LEU A 13 13.81 -19.80 2.67
N LEU A 14 13.69 -19.25 3.89
CA LEU A 14 13.34 -20.00 5.10
C LEU A 14 11.89 -19.82 5.56
N LEU A 15 11.02 -19.29 4.69
CA LEU A 15 9.61 -19.08 5.02
C LEU A 15 8.86 -20.42 5.09
N PRO A 16 8.23 -20.76 6.24
CA PRO A 16 7.37 -21.92 6.34
C PRO A 16 6.16 -21.74 5.42
N MET A 17 5.81 -22.79 4.68
CA MET A 17 4.63 -22.79 3.84
C MET A 17 3.38 -22.93 4.73
N ALA A 18 2.69 -21.83 4.96
CA ALA A 18 1.34 -21.82 5.51
C ALA A 18 0.39 -21.16 4.50
N THR A 19 -0.71 -21.85 4.21
CA THR A 19 -1.65 -21.53 3.14
C THR A 19 -2.99 -21.01 3.66
N THR A 20 -3.36 -19.76 3.35
CA THR A 20 -4.71 -19.19 3.55
C THR A 20 -5.24 -18.41 2.31
N MET A 21 -6.57 -18.39 2.12
CA MET A 21 -7.31 -18.47 0.80
C MET A 21 -8.38 -17.36 0.58
N HIS A 22 -8.85 -17.16 -0.69
CA HIS A 22 -9.94 -16.26 -1.19
C HIS A 22 -11.32 -16.51 -0.56
N SER A 23 -12.33 -15.64 -0.74
CA SER A 23 -13.74 -15.93 -0.37
C SER A 23 -14.31 -17.22 -0.99
N ASP A 24 -14.29 -17.38 -2.33
CA ASP A 24 -14.77 -18.61 -3.01
C ASP A 24 -13.92 -19.87 -2.72
N CYS A 25 -12.66 -19.64 -2.36
CA CYS A 25 -11.66 -20.65 -2.06
C CYS A 25 -11.74 -21.04 -0.56
N ILE A 26 -12.19 -20.13 0.32
CA ILE A 26 -12.56 -20.36 1.72
C ILE A 26 -13.75 -21.30 1.75
N PHE A 27 -14.79 -21.07 0.94
CA PHE A 27 -15.92 -22.01 0.86
C PHE A 27 -15.48 -23.43 0.49
N LYS A 28 -14.60 -23.60 -0.51
CA LYS A 28 -14.06 -24.91 -0.89
C LYS A 28 -13.16 -25.52 0.19
N LYS A 29 -12.35 -24.72 0.88
CA LYS A 29 -11.47 -25.18 1.98
C LYS A 29 -12.27 -25.61 3.19
N GLU A 30 -13.23 -24.79 3.62
CA GLU A 30 -14.15 -25.05 4.73
C GLU A 30 -14.98 -26.30 4.43
N GLN A 31 -15.47 -26.45 3.21
CA GLN A 31 -16.15 -27.66 2.76
C GLN A 31 -15.25 -28.89 2.89
N ALA A 32 -14.00 -28.84 2.42
CA ALA A 32 -13.08 -29.98 2.52
C ALA A 32 -12.76 -30.34 3.98
N MET A 33 -12.49 -29.33 4.83
CA MET A 33 -12.27 -29.53 6.27
C MET A 33 -13.51 -30.09 6.97
N CYS A 34 -14.70 -29.67 6.55
CA CYS A 34 -15.96 -30.18 7.06
C CYS A 34 -16.14 -31.66 6.73
N LEU A 35 -15.94 -32.04 5.47
CA LEU A 35 -16.07 -33.43 5.02
C LEU A 35 -15.10 -34.34 5.78
N GLU A 36 -13.86 -33.88 6.03
CA GLU A 36 -12.89 -34.61 6.86
C GLU A 36 -13.35 -34.76 8.32
N LYS A 37 -13.92 -33.71 8.92
CA LYS A 37 -14.49 -33.77 10.28
C LYS A 37 -15.68 -34.71 10.37
N ILE A 38 -16.56 -34.72 9.37
CA ILE A 38 -17.71 -35.64 9.29
C ILE A 38 -17.20 -37.08 9.20
N GLN A 39 -16.21 -37.35 8.35
CA GLN A 39 -15.62 -38.68 8.22
C GLN A 39 -15.01 -39.17 9.54
N ARG A 40 -14.23 -38.32 10.22
CA ARG A 40 -13.69 -38.65 11.56
C ARG A 40 -14.79 -38.90 12.58
N ALA A 41 -15.85 -38.11 12.59
CA ALA A 41 -16.97 -38.27 13.52
C ALA A 41 -17.70 -39.60 13.27
N ASN A 42 -17.88 -39.98 12.00
CA ASN A 42 -18.47 -41.28 11.62
C ASN A 42 -17.58 -42.45 12.07
N ASP A 43 -16.26 -42.34 11.93
CA ASP A 43 -15.31 -43.37 12.37
C ASP A 43 -15.31 -43.53 13.90
N LEU A 44 -15.43 -42.43 14.65
CA LEU A 44 -15.46 -42.40 16.12
C LEU A 44 -16.78 -42.90 16.71
N MET A 45 -17.89 -42.68 16.00
CA MET A 45 -19.22 -43.14 16.40
C MET A 45 -19.45 -44.63 16.12
N GLY A 46 -18.58 -45.28 15.34
CA GLY A 46 -18.64 -46.73 15.10
C GLY A 46 -20.03 -47.20 14.68
N LEU A 47 -20.45 -46.87 13.45
CA LEU A 47 -21.76 -47.28 12.93
C LEU A 47 -21.94 -48.81 13.02
N ASN A 48 -22.67 -49.27 14.03
CA ASN A 48 -23.70 -50.27 13.80
C ASN A 48 -24.89 -49.51 13.21
N ASP A 49 -25.40 -49.99 12.06
CA ASP A 49 -26.46 -49.43 11.20
C ASP A 49 -27.84 -49.19 11.86
N SER A 50 -27.93 -49.05 13.19
CA SER A 50 -29.18 -49.16 13.95
C SER A 50 -29.51 -47.98 14.87
N SER A 51 -28.76 -46.88 14.82
CA SER A 51 -29.13 -45.65 15.54
C SER A 51 -29.83 -44.64 14.61
N PRO A 52 -31.10 -44.26 14.87
CA PRO A 52 -31.77 -43.20 14.11
C PRO A 52 -31.13 -41.85 14.47
N GLY A 53 -30.59 -41.16 13.47
CA GLY A 53 -29.91 -39.88 13.63
C GLY A 53 -29.68 -39.19 12.30
N CYS A 54 -29.35 -37.90 12.36
CA CYS A 54 -29.09 -37.09 11.18
C CYS A 54 -27.61 -37.20 10.78
N PRO A 55 -27.30 -37.50 9.50
CA PRO A 55 -25.92 -37.59 9.04
C PRO A 55 -25.25 -36.20 9.05
N GLY A 56 -23.93 -36.18 9.26
CA GLY A 56 -23.17 -34.95 9.10
C GLY A 56 -23.24 -34.43 7.67
N MET A 57 -23.41 -33.11 7.50
CA MET A 57 -23.61 -32.50 6.19
C MET A 57 -22.96 -31.11 6.08
N TRP A 58 -22.72 -30.71 4.83
CA TRP A 58 -22.31 -29.36 4.46
C TRP A 58 -23.47 -28.71 3.70
N ASP A 59 -23.91 -27.53 4.16
CA ASP A 59 -25.08 -26.83 3.61
C ASP A 59 -24.71 -25.67 2.67
N ASN A 60 -23.51 -25.72 2.08
CA ASN A 60 -22.87 -24.66 1.30
C ASN A 60 -22.34 -23.48 2.12
N LEU A 61 -22.54 -23.45 3.44
CA LEU A 61 -22.09 -22.33 4.27
C LEU A 61 -21.39 -22.76 5.56
N THR A 62 -21.98 -23.71 6.29
CA THR A 62 -21.47 -24.21 7.57
C THR A 62 -21.45 -25.73 7.63
N CYS A 63 -20.63 -26.24 8.57
CA CYS A 63 -20.44 -27.67 8.77
C CYS A 63 -21.32 -28.19 9.90
N TRP A 64 -22.19 -29.16 9.59
CA TRP A 64 -23.08 -29.80 10.55
C TRP A 64 -22.55 -31.18 10.93
N LYS A 65 -22.26 -31.36 12.22
CA LYS A 65 -21.83 -32.65 12.77
C LYS A 65 -23.01 -33.65 12.82
N PRO A 66 -22.75 -34.97 12.74
CA PRO A 66 -23.78 -35.97 12.98
C PRO A 66 -24.44 -35.79 14.36
N ALA A 67 -25.75 -35.98 14.45
CA ALA A 67 -26.54 -35.72 15.66
C ALA A 67 -27.64 -36.76 15.84
N HIS A 68 -28.09 -36.96 17.08
CA HIS A 68 -29.17 -37.89 17.39
C HIS A 68 -30.54 -37.22 17.20
N VAL A 69 -31.58 -38.01 16.94
CA VAL A 69 -32.95 -37.49 16.85
C VAL A 69 -33.34 -36.79 18.16
N GLY A 70 -33.83 -35.55 18.06
CA GLY A 70 -34.17 -34.67 19.18
C GLY A 70 -33.02 -33.78 19.66
N GLU A 71 -31.80 -33.93 19.12
CA GLU A 71 -30.66 -33.08 19.44
C GLU A 71 -30.67 -31.78 18.61
N MET A 72 -30.48 -30.65 19.29
CA MET A 72 -30.27 -29.34 18.66
C MET A 72 -28.77 -29.06 18.55
N VAL A 73 -28.32 -28.71 17.34
CA VAL A 73 -26.94 -28.33 17.05
C VAL A 73 -26.87 -26.84 16.79
N LEU A 74 -25.87 -26.17 17.38
CA LEU A 74 -25.57 -24.76 17.17
C LEU A 74 -24.21 -24.60 16.51
N VAL A 75 -24.14 -23.73 15.51
CA VAL A 75 -22.90 -23.42 14.76
C VAL A 75 -22.74 -21.90 14.68
N SER A 76 -21.55 -21.40 14.96
CA SER A 76 -21.25 -19.97 14.84
C SER A 76 -21.21 -19.50 13.39
N CYS A 77 -21.56 -18.23 13.15
CA CYS A 77 -21.43 -17.61 11.83
C CYS A 77 -19.99 -17.74 11.29
N PRO A 78 -19.81 -18.07 10.01
CA PRO A 78 -18.49 -18.14 9.38
C PRO A 78 -17.68 -16.86 9.49
N GLU A 79 -16.35 -17.01 9.58
CA GLU A 79 -15.40 -15.89 9.73
C GLU A 79 -15.41 -14.91 8.54
N PHE A 80 -15.75 -15.36 7.32
CA PHE A 80 -15.80 -14.47 6.15
C PHE A 80 -16.92 -13.41 6.26
N PHE A 81 -17.98 -13.66 7.03
CA PHE A 81 -19.01 -12.66 7.30
C PHE A 81 -18.48 -11.50 8.17
N ARG A 82 -17.35 -11.67 8.85
CA ARG A 82 -16.70 -10.56 9.60
C ARG A 82 -16.06 -9.52 8.69
N ILE A 83 -15.70 -9.87 7.46
CA ILE A 83 -15.02 -8.98 6.50
C ILE A 83 -16.00 -7.93 5.96
N PHE A 84 -17.27 -8.30 5.78
CA PHE A 84 -18.30 -7.42 5.23
C PHE A 84 -18.84 -6.42 6.25
N ASN A 85 -18.59 -6.62 7.56
CA ASN A 85 -19.18 -5.78 8.60
C ASN A 85 -18.15 -5.43 9.71
N PRO A 86 -17.12 -4.61 9.40
CA PRO A 86 -16.06 -4.25 10.34
C PRO A 86 -16.56 -3.36 11.51
N ASP A 87 -17.68 -2.67 11.33
CA ASP A 87 -18.20 -1.68 12.28
C ASP A 87 -18.74 -2.30 13.58
N GLN A 88 -18.99 -3.62 13.59
CA GLN A 88 -19.37 -4.32 14.81
C GLN A 88 -18.19 -4.65 15.74
N MET A 89 -16.94 -4.42 15.31
CA MET A 89 -15.77 -4.58 16.18
C MET A 89 -15.79 -3.64 17.39
N TRP A 90 -16.29 -2.41 17.23
CA TRP A 90 -16.35 -1.46 18.35
C TRP A 90 -17.26 -1.92 19.50
N LYS A 91 -18.31 -2.72 19.20
CA LYS A 91 -19.20 -3.23 20.25
C LYS A 91 -18.60 -4.38 21.06
N LEU A 92 -17.58 -5.09 20.57
CA LEU A 92 -17.02 -6.25 21.29
C LEU A 92 -15.98 -5.85 22.35
N GLU A 93 -15.22 -4.77 22.15
CA GLU A 93 -14.17 -4.38 23.12
C GLU A 93 -14.71 -3.58 24.32
N THR A 94 -15.96 -3.11 24.29
CA THR A 94 -16.52 -2.29 25.40
C THR A 94 -17.38 -3.08 26.41
N PHE A 95 -17.61 -4.39 26.19
CA PHE A 95 -18.40 -5.24 27.09
C PHE A 95 -17.53 -6.22 27.91
N GLY A 96 -16.33 -5.76 28.30
CA GLY A 96 -15.45 -6.47 29.25
C GLY A 96 -15.84 -6.33 30.72
N GLU A 97 -16.97 -5.69 31.04
CA GLU A 97 -17.44 -5.49 32.42
C GLU A 97 -18.96 -5.69 32.48
N PHE A 98 -19.43 -6.87 32.87
CA PHE A 98 -20.85 -7.11 33.15
C PHE A 98 -21.04 -7.35 34.66
N ASP A 99 -21.50 -6.29 35.34
CA ASP A 99 -22.42 -6.44 36.47
C ASP A 99 -23.73 -7.04 35.95
N PHE A 100 -24.23 -8.07 36.63
CA PHE A 100 -25.53 -8.70 36.35
C PHE A 100 -26.69 -7.68 36.45
N PRO A 101 -27.69 -7.78 35.55
CA PRO A 101 -29.02 -8.07 36.09
C PRO A 101 -29.88 -9.01 35.22
N ASP A 102 -30.53 -9.92 35.96
CA ASP A 102 -31.87 -10.45 35.84
C ASP A 102 -32.41 -11.13 34.57
N SER A 103 -32.88 -12.34 34.84
CA SER A 103 -33.69 -13.25 34.03
C SER A 103 -34.88 -12.60 33.31
N ASN A 104 -34.90 -12.69 31.98
CA ASN A 104 -35.94 -13.33 31.17
C ASN A 104 -35.91 -12.83 29.71
N SER A 105 -34.88 -13.25 28.96
CA SER A 105 -34.88 -13.49 27.50
C SER A 105 -33.43 -13.49 27.06
N LEU A 106 -32.80 -14.67 27.08
CA LEU A 106 -31.52 -14.84 26.39
C LEU A 106 -31.86 -14.89 24.90
N ASP A 107 -31.90 -13.72 24.27
CA ASP A 107 -32.16 -13.60 22.85
C ASP A 107 -30.95 -14.17 22.10
N LEU A 108 -31.20 -15.24 21.34
CA LEU A 108 -30.24 -15.91 20.46
C LEU A 108 -29.83 -15.04 19.25
N SER A 109 -30.00 -13.71 19.34
CA SER A 109 -29.54 -12.72 18.37
C SER A 109 -28.25 -12.03 18.84
N ASP A 110 -27.96 -12.01 20.15
CA ASP A 110 -26.70 -11.47 20.70
C ASP A 110 -25.51 -12.41 20.49
N ILE A 111 -25.78 -13.70 20.23
CA ILE A 111 -24.78 -14.70 19.88
C ILE A 111 -24.92 -14.98 18.39
N ARG A 112 -23.92 -14.65 17.57
CA ARG A 112 -23.85 -14.96 16.12
C ARG A 112 -23.77 -16.47 15.87
N VAL A 113 -24.87 -17.18 16.11
CA VAL A 113 -25.01 -18.62 15.94
C VAL A 113 -26.29 -18.95 15.19
N VAL A 114 -26.21 -19.99 14.36
CA VAL A 114 -27.32 -20.58 13.64
C VAL A 114 -27.57 -21.96 14.23
N SER A 115 -28.84 -22.30 14.47
CA SER A 115 -29.24 -23.58 15.03
C SER A 115 -30.02 -24.43 14.04
N ARG A 116 -29.84 -25.76 14.13
CA ARG A 116 -30.69 -26.76 13.47
C ARG A 116 -31.06 -27.86 14.44
N ASN A 117 -32.26 -28.38 14.30
CA ASN A 117 -32.74 -29.52 15.07
C ASN A 117 -32.70 -30.80 14.21
N CYS A 118 -32.30 -31.92 14.81
CA CYS A 118 -32.37 -33.22 14.15
C CYS A 118 -33.71 -33.90 14.47
N THR A 119 -34.53 -34.16 13.45
CA THR A 119 -35.82 -34.85 13.57
C THR A 119 -35.77 -36.26 12.98
N GLU A 120 -36.82 -37.06 13.16
CA GLU A 120 -36.91 -38.40 12.54
C GLU A 120 -36.87 -38.36 11.01
N ASP A 121 -37.32 -37.25 10.41
CA ASP A 121 -37.32 -37.00 8.97
C ASP A 121 -36.00 -36.37 8.45
N GLY A 122 -35.07 -36.00 9.34
CA GLY A 122 -33.78 -35.40 9.00
C GLY A 122 -33.52 -34.03 9.62
N TRP A 123 -32.71 -33.20 8.96
CA TRP A 123 -32.35 -31.87 9.45
C TRP A 123 -33.46 -30.84 9.23
N SER A 124 -33.76 -30.03 10.26
CA SER A 124 -34.64 -28.87 10.13
C SER A 124 -34.00 -27.72 9.35
N GLU A 125 -34.83 -26.75 8.94
CA GLU A 125 -34.34 -25.48 8.42
C GLU A 125 -33.52 -24.72 9.49
N PRO A 126 -32.53 -23.91 9.06
CA PRO A 126 -31.69 -23.15 9.97
C PRO A 126 -32.47 -22.01 10.62
N PHE A 127 -32.30 -21.83 11.93
CA PHE A 127 -32.94 -20.78 12.70
C PHE A 127 -31.95 -20.13 13.67
N PRO A 128 -31.86 -18.79 13.74
CA PRO A 128 -32.41 -17.81 12.78
C PRO A 128 -31.78 -17.94 11.38
N HIS A 129 -32.42 -17.35 10.36
CA HIS A 129 -31.89 -17.40 8.99
C HIS A 129 -30.53 -16.70 8.92
N TYR A 130 -29.64 -17.14 8.04
CA TYR A 130 -28.25 -16.64 7.99
C TYR A 130 -28.16 -15.11 7.83
N VAL A 131 -29.09 -14.51 7.08
CA VAL A 131 -29.14 -13.05 6.87
C VAL A 131 -29.36 -12.29 8.19
N ASP A 132 -30.25 -12.80 9.05
CA ASP A 132 -30.59 -12.20 10.34
C ASP A 132 -29.51 -12.52 11.38
N ALA A 133 -28.97 -13.74 11.36
CA ALA A 133 -28.00 -14.23 12.34
C ALA A 133 -26.60 -13.64 12.13
N CYS A 134 -26.20 -13.48 10.86
CA CYS A 134 -24.85 -13.06 10.49
C CYS A 134 -24.78 -11.61 9.98
N GLY A 135 -25.92 -10.91 9.88
CA GLY A 135 -25.99 -9.47 9.60
C GLY A 135 -25.70 -9.12 8.14
N PHE A 136 -26.50 -9.68 7.23
CA PHE A 136 -26.53 -9.29 5.81
C PHE A 136 -27.55 -8.16 5.67
N ASP A 137 -27.12 -6.91 5.83
CA ASP A 137 -28.02 -5.77 5.63
C ASP A 137 -28.22 -5.55 4.11
N ASP A 138 -29.42 -5.87 3.61
CA ASP A 138 -29.85 -5.65 2.20
C ASP A 138 -29.87 -4.15 1.79
N TYR A 139 -29.48 -3.23 2.67
CA TYR A 139 -29.43 -1.79 2.39
C TYR A 139 -28.20 -1.34 1.58
N ASP A 140 -27.17 -2.18 1.44
CA ASP A 140 -25.93 -1.84 0.72
C ASP A 140 -26.02 -2.00 -0.81
N GLU A 141 -27.11 -2.58 -1.34
CA GLU A 141 -27.27 -2.79 -2.79
C GLU A 141 -27.50 -1.47 -3.57
N TYR A 142 -27.92 -0.39 -2.90
CA TYR A 142 -28.06 0.93 -3.52
C TYR A 142 -26.80 1.82 -3.43
N GLU A 143 -25.86 1.54 -2.53
CA GLU A 143 -24.61 2.32 -2.36
C GLU A 143 -23.38 1.66 -3.00
N SER A 144 -23.41 0.34 -3.21
CA SER A 144 -22.32 -0.44 -3.83
C SER A 144 -22.02 -0.05 -5.28
N GLY A 145 -23.03 0.33 -6.06
CA GLY A 145 -22.86 0.74 -7.46
C GLY A 145 -21.91 1.93 -7.61
N ASP A 146 -22.12 3.00 -6.83
CA ASP A 146 -21.31 4.23 -6.91
C ASP A 146 -19.87 4.00 -6.42
N GLN A 147 -19.68 3.14 -5.41
CA GLN A 147 -18.38 2.81 -4.85
C GLN A 147 -17.52 2.00 -5.84
N ASP A 148 -18.11 1.06 -6.57
CA ASP A 148 -17.42 0.30 -7.62
C ASP A 148 -17.02 1.19 -8.81
N TYR A 149 -17.89 2.12 -9.22
CA TYR A 149 -17.55 3.12 -10.24
C TYR A 149 -16.39 4.03 -9.81
N TYR A 150 -16.33 4.40 -8.52
CA TYR A 150 -15.23 5.19 -7.96
C TYR A 150 -13.89 4.44 -8.05
N TYR A 151 -13.83 3.19 -7.59
CA TYR A 151 -12.61 2.38 -7.61
C TYR A 151 -12.13 2.14 -9.05
N LEU A 152 -13.05 1.82 -9.98
CA LEU A 152 -12.72 1.64 -11.39
C LEU A 152 -12.15 2.93 -12.01
N SER A 153 -12.73 4.08 -11.68
CA SER A 153 -12.29 5.38 -12.18
C SER A 153 -10.90 5.77 -11.66
N VAL A 154 -10.66 5.60 -10.36
CA VAL A 154 -9.35 5.85 -9.73
C VAL A 154 -8.30 4.91 -10.34
N LYS A 155 -8.66 3.65 -10.60
CA LYS A 155 -7.81 2.70 -11.31
C LYS A 155 -7.42 3.16 -12.70
N ALA A 156 -8.39 3.55 -13.52
CA ALA A 156 -8.13 4.04 -14.86
C ALA A 156 -7.17 5.25 -14.82
N LEU A 157 -7.41 6.18 -13.88
CA LEU A 157 -6.59 7.38 -13.71
C LEU A 157 -5.12 7.04 -13.39
N TYR A 158 -4.87 6.23 -12.34
CA TYR A 158 -3.48 5.91 -11.98
C TYR A 158 -2.81 5.04 -13.05
N THR A 159 -3.55 4.18 -13.75
CA THR A 159 -3.01 3.31 -14.81
C THR A 159 -2.49 4.16 -15.98
N VAL A 160 -3.29 5.13 -16.43
CA VAL A 160 -2.90 6.08 -17.50
C VAL A 160 -1.76 7.00 -17.03
N GLY A 161 -1.80 7.44 -15.77
CA GLY A 161 -0.77 8.28 -15.17
C GLY A 161 0.61 7.58 -15.09
N TYR A 162 0.64 6.36 -14.56
CA TYR A 162 1.88 5.59 -14.43
C TYR A 162 2.44 5.16 -15.78
N SER A 163 1.59 4.78 -16.75
CA SER A 163 2.05 4.41 -18.10
C SER A 163 2.68 5.60 -18.83
N THR A 164 2.05 6.78 -18.77
CA THR A 164 2.61 8.02 -19.35
C THR A 164 3.93 8.41 -18.67
N SER A 165 3.99 8.31 -17.33
CA SER A 165 5.21 8.58 -16.56
C SER A 165 6.32 7.60 -16.92
N LEU A 166 6.01 6.31 -17.09
CA LEU A 166 7.00 5.29 -17.47
C LEU A 166 7.61 5.55 -18.85
N VAL A 167 6.81 5.94 -19.85
CA VAL A 167 7.33 6.24 -21.20
C VAL A 167 8.25 7.47 -21.17
N THR A 168 7.81 8.53 -20.50
CA THR A 168 8.56 9.79 -20.41
C THR A 168 9.86 9.64 -19.61
N LEU A 169 9.81 9.00 -18.45
CA LEU A 169 10.99 8.75 -17.62
C LEU A 169 11.98 7.81 -18.32
N THR A 170 11.52 6.87 -19.14
CA THR A 170 12.42 5.92 -19.85
C THR A 170 13.22 6.68 -20.88
N THR A 171 12.52 7.55 -21.63
CA THR A 171 13.15 8.45 -22.59
C THR A 171 14.17 9.37 -21.91
N ALA A 172 13.82 9.96 -20.77
CA ALA A 172 14.73 10.79 -19.98
C ALA A 172 15.96 10.01 -19.48
N MET A 173 15.79 8.79 -18.99
CA MET A 173 16.89 7.93 -18.55
C MET A 173 17.83 7.57 -19.70
N VAL A 174 17.31 7.25 -20.88
CA VAL A 174 18.12 6.96 -22.07
C VAL A 174 18.97 8.18 -22.45
N ILE A 175 18.40 9.38 -22.45
CA ILE A 175 19.12 10.63 -22.74
C ILE A 175 20.27 10.82 -21.72
N LEU A 176 19.97 10.77 -20.42
CA LEU A 176 20.97 10.99 -19.37
C LEU A 176 22.08 9.93 -19.37
N CYS A 177 21.78 8.67 -19.72
CA CYS A 177 22.77 7.60 -19.81
C CYS A 177 23.67 7.69 -21.06
N ARG A 178 23.14 8.19 -22.19
CA ARG A 178 23.88 8.23 -23.46
C ARG A 178 24.83 9.41 -23.53
N PHE A 179 24.44 10.56 -23.00
CA PHE A 179 25.29 11.74 -23.00
C PHE A 179 26.22 11.74 -21.79
N ARG A 180 27.40 11.13 -21.94
CA ARG A 180 28.46 11.13 -20.91
C ARG A 180 28.82 12.55 -20.42
N LYS A 181 28.62 13.57 -21.26
CA LYS A 181 28.79 15.00 -20.91
C LYS A 181 27.84 15.47 -19.81
N LEU A 182 26.70 14.80 -19.62
CA LEU A 182 25.70 15.10 -18.57
C LEU A 182 25.93 14.28 -17.29
N HIS A 183 26.99 13.47 -17.20
CA HIS A 183 27.27 12.70 -15.98
C HIS A 183 27.85 13.60 -14.89
N CYS A 184 26.95 14.20 -14.11
CA CYS A 184 27.23 14.97 -12.90
C CYS A 184 26.67 14.23 -11.67
N THR A 185 27.20 14.49 -10.48
CA THR A 185 26.70 13.95 -9.19
C THR A 185 25.21 14.22 -9.02
N ARG A 186 24.75 15.43 -9.32
CA ARG A 186 23.33 15.82 -9.34
C ARG A 186 22.51 14.94 -10.28
N ASN A 187 22.98 14.77 -11.52
CA ASN A 187 22.26 13.97 -12.51
C ASN A 187 22.23 12.49 -12.12
N PHE A 188 23.21 11.98 -11.39
CA PHE A 188 23.17 10.62 -10.85
C PHE A 188 22.12 10.46 -9.74
N ILE A 189 21.95 11.46 -8.86
CA ILE A 189 20.84 11.45 -7.87
C ILE A 189 19.49 11.44 -8.60
N HIS A 190 19.30 12.31 -9.59
CA HIS A 190 18.08 12.31 -10.41
C HIS A 190 17.87 10.99 -11.16
N MET A 191 18.92 10.34 -11.66
CA MET A 191 18.82 9.01 -12.27
C MET A 191 18.26 7.96 -11.30
N ASN A 192 18.74 7.93 -10.05
CA ASN A 192 18.22 6.99 -9.05
C ASN A 192 16.78 7.32 -8.66
N LEU A 193 16.42 8.60 -8.56
CA LEU A 193 15.04 9.02 -8.36
C LEU A 193 14.14 8.54 -9.51
N PHE A 194 14.56 8.72 -10.76
CA PHE A 194 13.80 8.23 -11.92
C PHE A 194 13.64 6.71 -11.88
N VAL A 195 14.70 5.96 -11.57
CA VAL A 195 14.63 4.50 -11.38
C VAL A 195 13.63 4.14 -10.27
N SER A 196 13.58 4.89 -9.17
CA SER A 196 12.59 4.64 -8.10
C SER A 196 11.14 4.84 -8.58
N PHE A 197 10.89 5.85 -9.42
CA PHE A 197 9.57 6.06 -10.04
C PHE A 197 9.21 4.96 -11.03
N MET A 198 10.19 4.45 -11.80
CA MET A 198 9.98 3.30 -12.69
C MET A 198 9.59 2.04 -11.92
N LEU A 199 10.36 1.73 -10.88
CA LEU A 199 10.10 0.57 -10.03
C LEU A 199 8.73 0.66 -9.38
N ARG A 200 8.33 1.85 -8.91
CA ARG A 200 6.97 2.10 -8.40
C ARG A 200 5.90 1.82 -9.45
N ALA A 201 6.01 2.40 -10.64
CA ALA A 201 5.04 2.18 -11.72
C ALA A 201 4.94 0.70 -12.13
N ILE A 202 6.08 0.03 -12.31
CA ILE A 202 6.14 -1.39 -12.66
C ILE A 202 5.52 -2.25 -11.54
N SER A 203 5.82 -1.95 -10.28
CA SER A 203 5.28 -2.69 -9.13
C SER A 203 3.75 -2.57 -9.02
N VAL A 204 3.19 -1.39 -9.33
CA VAL A 204 1.73 -1.19 -9.38
C VAL A 204 1.12 -2.06 -10.48
N PHE A 205 1.68 -2.07 -11.69
CA PHE A 205 1.16 -2.94 -12.75
C PHE A 205 1.24 -4.43 -12.43
N ILE A 206 2.31 -4.87 -11.76
CA ILE A 206 2.43 -6.26 -11.32
C ILE A 206 1.40 -6.59 -10.23
N LYS A 207 1.19 -5.68 -9.26
CA LYS A 207 0.16 -5.81 -8.22
C LYS A 207 -1.23 -5.90 -8.83
N ASP A 208 -1.54 -5.02 -9.78
CA ASP A 208 -2.85 -5.02 -10.44
C ASP A 208 -3.02 -6.25 -11.33
N TRP A 209 -1.98 -6.69 -12.04
CA TRP A 209 -2.06 -7.90 -12.84
C TRP A 209 -2.46 -9.11 -11.99
N ILE A 210 -1.86 -9.28 -10.81
CA ILE A 210 -2.19 -10.40 -9.93
C ILE A 210 -3.56 -10.25 -9.28
N LEU A 211 -3.92 -9.04 -8.82
CA LEU A 211 -5.19 -8.76 -8.15
C LEU A 211 -6.39 -8.83 -9.11
N TYR A 212 -6.21 -8.53 -10.40
CA TYR A 212 -7.28 -8.62 -11.39
C TYR A 212 -7.39 -10.00 -12.05
N ALA A 213 -6.29 -10.74 -12.17
CA ALA A 213 -6.37 -12.17 -12.55
C ALA A 213 -7.19 -13.00 -11.54
N GLU A 214 -7.27 -12.52 -10.30
CA GLU A 214 -8.08 -13.05 -9.19
C GLU A 214 -9.59 -12.97 -9.45
N GLN A 215 -10.07 -11.93 -10.16
CA GLN A 215 -11.50 -11.69 -10.36
C GLN A 215 -12.10 -12.48 -11.55
N ASP A 216 -11.29 -12.80 -12.56
CA ASP A 216 -11.74 -13.42 -13.81
C ASP A 216 -11.53 -14.96 -13.87
N SER A 217 -10.87 -15.58 -12.89
CA SER A 217 -10.50 -17.00 -13.01
C SER A 217 -10.71 -17.83 -11.74
N ASN A 218 -11.31 -19.02 -11.90
CA ASN A 218 -11.52 -20.11 -10.91
C ASN A 218 -10.21 -20.66 -10.28
N HIS A 219 -9.12 -19.92 -10.33
CA HIS A 219 -7.79 -20.31 -9.91
C HIS A 219 -7.55 -19.89 -8.45
N CYS A 220 -7.87 -20.84 -7.57
CA CYS A 220 -7.65 -20.83 -6.12
C CYS A 220 -6.13 -20.86 -5.79
N PHE A 221 -5.40 -19.77 -6.11
CA PHE A 221 -3.95 -19.59 -5.88
C PHE A 221 -3.63 -18.39 -4.97
N ILE A 222 -4.43 -18.14 -3.93
CA ILE A 222 -4.24 -17.01 -3.00
C ILE A 222 -3.25 -17.28 -1.85
N SER A 223 -2.79 -18.51 -1.71
CA SER A 223 -1.75 -18.87 -0.73
C SER A 223 -0.35 -18.95 -1.32
N THR A 224 -0.12 -18.40 -2.50
CA THR A 224 1.17 -18.54 -3.15
C THR A 224 2.18 -17.59 -2.51
N VAL A 225 3.38 -18.12 -2.23
CA VAL A 225 4.56 -17.32 -1.86
C VAL A 225 4.79 -16.19 -2.89
N GLU A 226 4.32 -16.39 -4.12
CA GLU A 226 4.33 -15.43 -5.21
C GLU A 226 3.53 -14.15 -4.89
N CYS A 227 2.28 -14.28 -4.40
CA CYS A 227 1.45 -13.12 -4.06
C CYS A 227 2.08 -12.30 -2.92
N LYS A 228 2.53 -12.98 -1.85
CA LYS A 228 3.24 -12.34 -0.73
C LYS A 228 4.53 -11.66 -1.17
N ALA A 229 5.31 -12.30 -2.04
CA ALA A 229 6.54 -11.72 -2.58
C ALA A 229 6.28 -10.47 -3.43
N ILE A 230 5.22 -10.47 -4.25
CA ILE A 230 4.79 -9.29 -5.03
C ILE A 230 4.40 -8.15 -4.09
N MET A 231 3.67 -8.42 -3.01
CA MET A 231 3.25 -7.38 -2.07
C MET A 231 4.41 -6.79 -1.27
N VAL A 232 5.37 -7.62 -0.84
CA VAL A 232 6.63 -7.15 -0.26
C VAL A 232 7.40 -6.27 -1.26
N PHE A 233 7.49 -6.70 -2.51
CA PHE A 233 8.15 -5.95 -3.57
C PHE A 233 7.45 -4.61 -3.84
N PHE A 234 6.11 -4.59 -3.85
CA PHE A 234 5.32 -3.37 -3.99
C PHE A 234 5.61 -2.38 -2.85
N HIS A 235 5.55 -2.83 -1.60
CA HIS A 235 5.88 -1.97 -0.46
C HIS A 235 7.32 -1.45 -0.52
N TYR A 236 8.28 -2.28 -0.93
CA TYR A 236 9.66 -1.84 -1.16
C TYR A 236 9.77 -0.73 -2.20
N CYS A 237 9.12 -0.88 -3.36
CA CYS A 237 9.14 0.12 -4.43
C CYS A 237 8.50 1.44 -3.99
N VAL A 238 7.38 1.38 -3.27
CA VAL A 238 6.70 2.57 -2.72
C VAL A 238 7.58 3.28 -1.70
N VAL A 239 8.08 2.57 -0.69
CA VAL A 239 8.93 3.16 0.36
C VAL A 239 10.22 3.73 -0.24
N SER A 240 10.87 3.01 -1.17
CA SER A 240 12.07 3.49 -1.85
C SER A 240 11.84 4.78 -2.61
N ASN A 241 10.69 4.94 -3.28
CA ASN A 241 10.36 6.18 -3.97
C ASN A 241 10.27 7.38 -3.02
N TYR A 242 9.65 7.22 -1.85
CA TYR A 242 9.62 8.28 -0.83
C TYR A 242 11.00 8.62 -0.27
N PHE A 243 11.84 7.61 0.01
CA PHE A 243 13.20 7.85 0.48
C PHE A 243 14.09 8.53 -0.58
N TRP A 244 13.93 8.22 -1.86
CA TRP A 244 14.67 8.92 -2.93
C TRP A 244 14.22 10.38 -3.10
N LEU A 245 12.93 10.68 -2.93
CA LEU A 245 12.43 12.06 -2.87
C LEU A 245 13.05 12.82 -1.67
N PHE A 246 13.13 12.16 -0.51
CA PHE A 246 13.78 12.73 0.67
C PHE A 246 15.29 12.98 0.45
N ILE A 247 16.01 12.03 -0.16
CA ILE A 247 17.45 12.18 -0.44
C ILE A 247 17.71 13.30 -1.45
N GLU A 248 16.86 13.48 -2.46
CA GLU A 248 16.97 14.61 -3.38
C GLU A 248 16.82 15.96 -2.65
N GLY A 249 15.81 16.08 -1.78
CA GLY A 249 15.61 17.28 -0.97
C GLY A 249 16.76 17.56 -0.01
N LEU A 250 17.26 16.52 0.67
CA LEU A 250 18.43 16.62 1.55
C LEU A 250 19.69 17.02 0.78
N TYR A 251 19.94 16.42 -0.37
CA TYR A 251 21.08 16.75 -1.23
C TYR A 251 21.06 18.21 -1.69
N LEU A 252 19.91 18.72 -2.14
CA LEU A 252 19.76 20.12 -2.55
C LEU A 252 19.96 21.07 -1.38
N PHE A 253 19.39 20.79 -0.21
CA PHE A 253 19.55 21.61 0.98
C PHE A 253 21.01 21.66 1.44
N THR A 254 21.68 20.51 1.56
CA THR A 254 23.09 20.44 1.95
C THR A 254 23.98 21.21 0.98
N LEU A 255 23.74 21.13 -0.34
CA LEU A 255 24.53 21.87 -1.33
C LEU A 255 24.43 23.40 -1.16
N LEU A 256 23.28 23.91 -0.70
CA LEU A 256 23.06 25.35 -0.49
C LEU A 256 23.66 25.87 0.82
N VAL A 257 23.66 25.06 1.89
CA VAL A 257 24.17 25.46 3.20
C VAL A 257 25.68 25.20 3.33
N GLU A 258 26.14 24.09 2.76
CA GLU A 258 27.46 23.53 3.01
C GLU A 258 28.23 23.34 1.69
N THR A 259 29.08 24.31 1.34
CA THR A 259 29.72 24.41 0.01
C THR A 259 31.08 23.70 -0.13
N PHE A 260 31.65 23.10 0.92
CA PHE A 260 33.06 22.64 0.93
C PHE A 260 33.30 21.14 1.21
N PHE A 261 32.34 20.25 0.96
CA PHE A 261 32.46 18.84 1.38
C PHE A 261 32.95 17.87 0.29
N PRO A 262 33.66 16.78 0.67
CA PRO A 262 34.15 15.75 -0.26
C PRO A 262 33.00 14.93 -0.86
N GLU A 263 32.52 15.36 -2.03
CA GLU A 263 31.32 14.92 -2.74
C GLU A 263 31.19 13.38 -2.91
N ARG A 264 32.30 12.67 -3.16
CA ARG A 264 32.31 11.22 -3.46
C ARG A 264 31.90 10.32 -2.29
N ARG A 265 32.28 10.65 -1.05
CA ARG A 265 32.01 9.80 0.12
C ARG A 265 30.57 9.94 0.59
N TYR A 266 30.05 11.16 0.61
CA TYR A 266 28.65 11.45 0.95
C TYR A 266 27.70 10.89 -0.09
N PHE A 267 28.05 10.98 -1.38
CA PHE A 267 27.27 10.37 -2.46
C PHE A 267 27.02 8.87 -2.25
N TYR A 268 28.06 8.12 -1.87
CA TYR A 268 27.94 6.69 -1.56
C TYR A 268 27.03 6.44 -0.35
N TRP A 269 27.16 7.25 0.71
CA TRP A 269 26.28 7.18 1.87
C TRP A 269 24.82 7.49 1.54
N TYR A 270 24.54 8.50 0.72
CA TYR A 270 23.17 8.81 0.27
C TYR A 270 22.54 7.65 -0.50
N THR A 271 23.32 6.99 -1.37
CA THR A 271 22.83 5.82 -2.11
C THR A 271 22.54 4.63 -1.19
N ILE A 272 23.38 4.40 -0.17
CA ILE A 272 23.13 3.39 0.87
C ILE A 272 21.85 3.70 1.64
N ILE A 273 21.63 4.96 2.03
CA ILE A 273 20.45 5.35 2.79
C ILE A 273 19.19 5.23 1.91
N GLY A 274 19.27 5.66 0.65
CA GLY A 274 18.15 5.65 -0.29
C GLY A 274 17.60 4.26 -0.61
N TRP A 275 18.48 3.25 -0.77
CA TRP A 275 18.05 1.87 -1.06
C TRP A 275 18.04 0.96 0.17
N GLY A 276 18.94 1.19 1.12
CA GLY A 276 19.14 0.35 2.30
C GLY A 276 18.06 0.54 3.35
N THR A 277 17.68 1.79 3.67
CA THR A 277 16.65 2.05 4.69
C THR A 277 15.30 1.43 4.31
N PRO A 278 14.78 1.58 3.07
CA PRO A 278 13.58 0.87 2.62
C PRO A 278 13.69 -0.66 2.76
N THR A 279 14.84 -1.24 2.42
CA THR A 279 15.08 -2.68 2.53
C THR A 279 14.93 -3.15 3.98
N VAL A 280 15.53 -2.42 4.92
CA VAL A 280 15.44 -2.75 6.36
C VAL A 280 14.01 -2.61 6.86
N CYS A 281 13.34 -1.47 6.60
CA CYS A 281 11.97 -1.23 7.06
C CYS A 281 10.99 -2.30 6.55
N VAL A 282 11.07 -2.64 5.26
CA VAL A 282 10.17 -3.63 4.64
C VAL A 282 10.49 -5.04 5.12
N SER A 283 11.76 -5.38 5.30
CA SER A 283 12.12 -6.69 5.86
C SER A 283 11.62 -6.88 7.29
N VAL A 284 11.72 -5.87 8.14
CA VAL A 284 11.22 -5.91 9.52
C VAL A 284 9.70 -6.05 9.52
N TRP A 285 9.00 -5.26 8.70
CA TRP A 285 7.56 -5.39 8.55
C TRP A 285 7.13 -6.78 8.07
N ALA A 286 7.78 -7.32 7.03
CA ALA A 286 7.47 -8.64 6.50
C ALA A 286 7.68 -9.72 7.57
N MET A 287 8.78 -9.67 8.32
CA MET A 287 9.06 -10.63 9.40
C MET A 287 8.03 -10.54 10.54
N LEU A 288 7.64 -9.32 10.93
CA LEU A 288 6.58 -9.13 11.92
C LEU A 288 5.23 -9.66 11.41
N ARG A 289 4.91 -9.43 10.13
CA ARG A 289 3.67 -9.94 9.51
C ARG A 289 3.65 -11.46 9.49
N LEU A 290 4.75 -12.09 9.09
CA LEU A 290 4.90 -13.55 9.09
C LEU A 290 4.75 -14.19 10.47
N TYR A 291 5.25 -13.53 11.51
CA TYR A 291 5.24 -14.10 12.85
C TYR A 291 3.90 -13.90 13.57
N PHE A 292 3.26 -12.74 13.40
CA PHE A 292 2.06 -12.37 14.15
C PHE A 292 0.76 -12.54 13.37
N ASP A 293 0.74 -12.35 12.05
CA ASP A 293 -0.49 -12.27 11.26
C ASP A 293 -0.25 -12.63 9.79
N ASP A 294 -0.08 -13.93 9.53
CA ASP A 294 0.14 -14.49 8.19
C ASP A 294 -1.16 -14.85 7.47
N THR A 295 -2.04 -13.86 7.33
CA THR A 295 -3.36 -14.01 6.71
C THR A 295 -3.39 -13.41 5.30
N GLY A 296 -3.87 -14.19 4.33
CA GLY A 296 -4.07 -13.75 2.94
C GLY A 296 -2.80 -13.34 2.19
N CYS A 297 -2.95 -12.43 1.20
CA CYS A 297 -1.86 -11.90 0.38
C CYS A 297 -1.21 -10.61 0.94
N TRP A 298 -1.46 -10.24 2.21
CA TRP A 298 -0.94 -8.99 2.81
C TRP A 298 -1.32 -7.70 2.05
N ASP A 299 -2.46 -7.67 1.36
CA ASP A 299 -3.04 -6.44 0.77
C ASP A 299 -3.81 -5.62 1.80
N MET A 300 -4.49 -6.32 2.73
CA MET A 300 -5.24 -5.72 3.82
C MET A 300 -4.43 -5.71 5.11
N ASN A 301 -4.53 -4.60 5.85
CA ASN A 301 -3.76 -4.31 7.04
C ASN A 301 -4.69 -4.01 8.22
N ASP A 302 -5.32 -5.05 8.77
CA ASP A 302 -6.30 -4.92 9.86
C ASP A 302 -5.63 -4.46 11.18
N ASN A 303 -4.39 -4.90 11.41
CA ASN A 303 -3.62 -4.45 12.57
C ASN A 303 -2.93 -3.11 12.29
N THR A 304 -3.49 -2.05 12.89
CA THR A 304 -2.96 -0.68 12.81
C THR A 304 -1.49 -0.60 13.25
N ALA A 305 -1.07 -1.35 14.28
CA ALA A 305 0.30 -1.31 14.78
C ALA A 305 1.33 -1.82 13.75
N LEU A 306 1.00 -2.90 13.04
CA LEU A 306 1.86 -3.45 11.98
C LEU A 306 1.94 -2.50 10.78
N TRP A 307 0.83 -1.84 10.44
CA TRP A 307 0.80 -0.87 9.34
C TRP A 307 1.69 0.36 9.59
N TRP A 308 1.76 0.84 10.84
CA TRP A 308 2.62 1.96 11.23
C TRP A 308 4.12 1.67 11.08
N VAL A 309 4.56 0.42 11.05
CA VAL A 309 5.97 0.06 10.81
C VAL A 309 6.43 0.51 9.42
N ILE A 310 5.56 0.45 8.41
CA ILE A 310 5.83 0.96 7.06
C ILE A 310 5.43 2.43 6.93
N LYS A 311 4.24 2.80 7.41
CA LYS A 311 3.70 4.15 7.25
C LYS A 311 4.51 5.20 8.01
N GLY A 312 4.98 4.88 9.21
CA GLY A 312 5.74 5.80 10.07
C GLY A 312 6.98 6.37 9.39
N PRO A 313 7.92 5.55 8.91
CA PRO A 313 9.10 6.02 8.17
C PRO A 313 8.75 6.86 6.93
N VAL A 314 7.70 6.49 6.19
CA VAL A 314 7.23 7.26 5.02
C VAL A 314 6.76 8.64 5.43
N VAL A 315 5.84 8.75 6.40
CA VAL A 315 5.33 10.03 6.89
C VAL A 315 6.45 10.89 7.47
N GLY A 316 7.36 10.29 8.25
CA GLY A 316 8.53 10.98 8.78
C GLY A 316 9.42 11.58 7.68
N SER A 317 9.69 10.82 6.61
CA SER A 317 10.47 11.31 5.47
C SER A 317 9.80 12.50 4.76
N ILE A 318 8.47 12.48 4.62
CA ILE A 318 7.68 13.57 4.02
C ILE A 318 7.75 14.83 4.89
N MET A 319 7.59 14.69 6.21
CA MET A 319 7.67 15.80 7.16
C MET A 319 9.04 16.49 7.13
N VAL A 320 10.13 15.72 7.14
CA VAL A 320 11.48 16.30 7.05
C VAL A 320 11.69 16.95 5.70
N ASN A 321 11.29 16.31 4.60
CA ASN A 321 11.43 16.88 3.26
C ASN A 321 10.67 18.22 3.11
N PHE A 322 9.50 18.35 3.73
CA PHE A 322 8.75 19.61 3.76
C PHE A 322 9.50 20.73 4.48
N VAL A 323 10.12 20.43 5.63
CA VAL A 323 10.96 21.41 6.35
C VAL A 323 12.18 21.82 5.51
N LEU A 324 12.84 20.86 4.86
CA LEU A 324 13.95 21.13 3.95
C LEU A 324 13.51 22.01 2.77
N PHE A 325 12.34 21.75 2.19
CA PHE A 325 11.78 22.55 1.11
C PHE A 325 11.58 24.02 1.53
N ILE A 326 10.98 24.27 2.70
CA ILE A 326 10.85 25.63 3.23
C ILE A 326 12.22 26.28 3.41
N GLY A 327 13.20 25.55 3.98
CA GLY A 327 14.57 26.03 4.14
C GLY A 327 15.24 26.44 2.83
N ILE A 328 15.08 25.63 1.77
CA ILE A 328 15.59 25.93 0.43
C ILE A 328 14.96 27.22 -0.11
N ILE A 329 13.63 27.38 0.00
CA ILE A 329 12.92 28.57 -0.46
C ILE A 329 13.40 29.82 0.29
N VAL A 330 13.59 29.75 1.60
CA VAL A 330 14.11 30.88 2.40
C VAL A 330 15.51 31.27 1.94
N ILE A 331 16.43 30.32 1.76
CA ILE A 331 17.79 30.59 1.28
C ILE A 331 17.74 31.20 -0.13
N LEU A 332 16.90 30.67 -1.01
CA LEU A 332 16.73 31.16 -2.37
C LEU A 332 16.22 32.61 -2.38
N VAL A 333 15.21 32.93 -1.57
CA VAL A 333 14.69 34.30 -1.44
C VAL A 333 15.75 35.23 -0.86
N GLN A 334 16.50 34.81 0.15
CA GLN A 334 17.60 35.60 0.71
C GLN A 334 18.70 35.88 -0.31
N LYS A 335 19.04 34.91 -1.18
CA LYS A 335 20.01 35.08 -2.26
C LYS A 335 19.49 35.97 -3.38
N LEU A 336 18.19 35.93 -3.69
CA LEU A 336 17.57 36.85 -4.65
C LEU A 336 17.47 38.28 -4.11
N GLN A 337 17.35 38.43 -2.78
CA GLN A 337 17.24 39.73 -2.12
C GLN A 337 18.59 40.33 -1.72
N SER A 338 19.68 39.55 -1.66
CA SER A 338 21.02 40.09 -1.46
C SER A 338 21.43 40.87 -2.71
N PRO A 339 21.54 42.21 -2.66
CA PRO A 339 21.94 42.99 -3.82
C PRO A 339 23.43 42.76 -4.03
N ASP A 340 23.80 42.06 -5.10
CA ASP A 340 25.15 42.22 -5.66
C ASP A 340 25.29 43.70 -6.04
N MET A 341 25.96 44.45 -5.17
CA MET A 341 26.40 45.84 -5.31
C MET A 341 25.33 46.87 -5.71
N GLY A 342 24.72 47.48 -4.69
CA GLY A 342 24.47 48.93 -4.61
C GLY A 342 23.66 49.60 -5.73
N GLY A 343 22.39 49.89 -5.45
CA GLY A 343 21.70 51.08 -5.99
C GLY A 343 20.33 50.84 -6.60
N ASN A 344 19.27 51.12 -5.83
CA ASN A 344 17.99 51.68 -6.33
C ASN A 344 17.23 50.96 -7.47
N GLU A 345 17.22 49.62 -7.49
CA GLU A 345 16.55 48.82 -8.53
C GLU A 345 15.08 48.43 -8.21
N SER A 346 14.47 48.96 -7.15
CA SER A 346 13.01 48.83 -6.96
C SER A 346 12.19 49.62 -8.00
N SER A 347 12.84 50.49 -8.78
CA SER A 347 12.22 51.28 -9.87
C SER A 347 12.21 50.57 -11.24
N ILE A 348 13.11 49.60 -11.48
CA ILE A 348 13.31 49.04 -12.83
C ILE A 348 12.28 47.95 -13.18
N TYR A 349 11.84 47.15 -12.21
CA TYR A 349 10.84 46.10 -12.45
C TYR A 349 9.46 46.66 -12.84
N PHE A 350 9.07 47.82 -12.29
CA PHE A 350 7.84 48.51 -12.71
C PHE A 350 7.98 49.24 -14.07
N SER A 351 9.19 49.62 -14.46
CA SER A 351 9.44 50.29 -15.75
C SER A 351 9.43 49.32 -16.94
N CYS A 352 9.76 48.04 -16.74
CA CYS A 352 9.77 47.03 -17.81
C CYS A 352 8.37 46.55 -18.19
N VAL A 353 7.46 46.44 -17.21
CA VAL A 353 6.04 46.05 -17.44
C VAL A 353 5.29 47.13 -18.24
N GLN A 354 5.66 48.41 -18.10
CA GLN A 354 4.98 49.51 -18.78
C GLN A 354 5.50 49.78 -20.21
N LYS A 355 6.66 49.24 -20.60
CA LYS A 355 7.24 49.46 -21.95
C LYS A 355 6.83 48.45 -23.03
N CYS A 356 6.08 47.39 -22.69
CA CYS A 356 5.54 46.47 -23.69
C CYS A 356 4.21 46.93 -24.34
N TYR A 357 3.64 48.05 -23.90
CA TYR A 357 2.48 48.68 -24.54
C TYR A 357 2.90 49.98 -25.24
N CYS A 358 3.44 49.87 -26.45
CA CYS A 358 3.22 50.84 -27.53
C CYS A 358 3.80 50.32 -28.86
N LYS A 359 2.89 50.08 -29.83
CA LYS A 359 3.19 49.82 -31.25
C LYS A 359 3.31 51.19 -31.99
N PRO A 360 3.62 51.22 -33.30
CA PRO A 360 4.93 51.45 -33.92
C PRO A 360 5.09 52.86 -34.57
N GLN A 361 6.29 53.11 -35.14
CA GLN A 361 6.57 53.95 -36.32
C GLN A 361 7.11 55.40 -36.12
N ARG A 362 8.43 55.60 -36.23
CA ARG A 362 9.09 56.33 -37.34
C ARG A 362 10.62 56.42 -37.15
N ALA A 363 11.29 56.36 -38.29
CA ALA A 363 12.74 56.41 -38.47
C ALA A 363 13.37 57.73 -38.02
N GLN A 364 14.54 57.66 -37.36
CA GLN A 364 15.64 58.54 -37.71
C GLN A 364 17.00 57.98 -37.24
N GLN A 365 17.89 57.94 -38.22
CA GLN A 365 19.31 57.61 -38.25
C GLN A 365 20.12 58.28 -37.13
N HIS A 366 20.93 57.54 -36.36
CA HIS A 366 22.23 58.02 -35.88
C HIS A 366 23.18 56.84 -35.57
N SER A 367 24.40 56.98 -36.10
CA SER A 367 25.51 56.01 -36.08
C SER A 367 26.15 55.90 -34.69
N CYS A 368 26.30 54.68 -34.14
CA CYS A 368 27.05 54.44 -32.91
C CYS A 368 28.36 53.72 -33.25
N LYS A 369 29.48 54.40 -32.99
CA LYS A 369 30.85 53.97 -33.25
C LYS A 369 31.27 52.91 -32.22
N MET A 370 31.79 51.80 -32.73
CA MET A 370 32.36 50.69 -31.98
C MET A 370 33.84 50.99 -31.68
N SER A 371 34.15 51.51 -30.50
CA SER A 371 35.51 51.54 -29.94
C SER A 371 35.47 51.94 -28.47
N GLU A 372 35.77 50.99 -27.59
CA GLU A 372 36.23 51.09 -26.19
C GLU A 372 35.58 50.02 -25.31
N LEU A 373 36.06 48.79 -25.45
CA LEU A 373 35.89 47.74 -24.44
C LEU A 373 37.07 46.77 -24.56
N SER A 374 38.26 47.27 -24.25
CA SER A 374 39.45 46.45 -24.01
C SER A 374 40.39 47.13 -23.02
N THR A 375 39.88 47.49 -21.85
CA THR A 375 40.70 47.74 -20.66
C THR A 375 39.77 47.73 -19.45
N ILE A 376 39.65 46.58 -18.79
CA ILE A 376 39.43 46.35 -17.34
C ILE A 376 39.40 44.83 -17.18
N THR A 377 40.57 44.22 -17.37
CA THR A 377 40.91 42.88 -16.88
C THR A 377 42.30 43.03 -16.28
N LEU A 378 42.37 43.71 -15.13
CA LEU A 378 43.47 43.62 -14.17
C LEU A 378 43.17 44.54 -12.97
N ARG A 379 43.10 43.92 -11.78
CA ARG A 379 42.92 44.47 -10.42
C ARG A 379 41.48 44.63 -9.92
N LEU A 380 40.90 43.56 -9.39
CA LEU A 380 41.02 43.18 -7.97
C LEU A 380 40.67 41.70 -7.81
#